data_AF-A0A2V8QR97-F1
#
_entry.id   AF-A0A2V8QR97-F1
#
_cell.length_a   1.000
_cell.length_b   1.000
_cell.length_c   1.000
_cell.angle_alpha   90.00
_cell.angle_beta   90.00
_cell.angle_gamma   90.00
#
_symmetry.space_group_name_H-M   'P 1'
#
loop_
_entity.id
_entity.type
_entity.pdbx_description
1 polymer ?
#
loop_
_entity_poly.entity_id
_entity_poly.type
_entity_poly.pdbx_seq_one_letter_code
_entity_poly.pdbx_strand_id
1 'polypeptide(L)' 'MLYLSQVLGRPILDLDGERVATLRDVIVRLGEEDHPPVAGFVARYRRRDFFLPRWRI' A
#
# COMPACT_ATOMS: atom_id res chain seq x y z
N MET A 1 -0.53 -16.84 -1.52
CA MET A 1 -1.44 -15.68 -1.58
C MET A 1 -1.15 -14.79 -0.38
N LEU A 2 -1.10 -13.48 -0.58
CA LEU A 2 -0.90 -12.49 0.48
C LEU A 2 -2.27 -11.87 0.81
N TYR A 3 -2.68 -11.90 2.08
CA TYR A 3 -3.92 -11.26 2.49
C TYR A 3 -3.70 -9.80 2.85
N LEU A 4 -4.67 -8.94 2.52
CA LEU A 4 -4.64 -7.52 2.91
C LEU A 4 -4.43 -7.37 4.42
N SER A 5 -5.13 -8.18 5.21
CA SER A 5 -5.01 -8.20 6.68
C SER A 5 -3.58 -8.46 7.19
N GLN A 6 -2.74 -9.13 6.41
CA GLN A 6 -1.34 -9.40 6.78
C GLN A 6 -0.40 -8.21 6.51
N VAL A 7 -0.83 -7.26 5.68
CA VAL A 7 0.01 -6.11 5.30
C VAL A 7 -0.46 -4.78 5.87
N LEU A 8 -1.73 -4.65 6.22
CA LEU A 8 -2.22 -3.46 6.89
C LEU A 8 -1.43 -3.16 8.17
N GLY A 9 -1.05 -1.89 8.37
CA GLY A 9 -0.28 -1.46 9.53
C GLY A 9 1.22 -1.74 9.46
N ARG A 10 1.73 -2.42 8.41
CA ARG A 10 3.17 -2.63 8.25
C ARG A 10 3.90 -1.33 7.89
N PRO A 11 5.15 -1.15 8.35
CA PRO A 11 5.94 0.02 8.01
C PRO A 11 6.30 0.03 6.52
N ILE A 12 6.32 1.21 5.93
CA ILE A 12 7.00 1.48 4.67
C ILE A 12 8.38 2.03 5.04
N LEU A 13 9.42 1.39 4.52
CA LEU A 13 10.81 1.72 4.80
C LEU A 13 11.42 2.43 3.58
N ASP A 14 12.39 3.30 3.81
CA ASP A 14 13.29 3.75 2.75
C ASP A 14 14.43 2.75 2.52
N LEU A 15 15.39 3.13 1.67
CA LEU A 15 16.53 2.30 1.29
C LEU A 15 17.51 2.05 2.46
N ASP A 16 17.52 2.93 3.45
CA ASP A 16 18.37 2.81 4.65
C ASP A 16 17.67 2.00 5.77
N GLY A 17 16.42 1.59 5.54
CA GLY A 17 15.62 0.83 6.49
C GLY A 17 14.84 1.69 7.48
N GLU A 18 14.83 3.01 7.30
CA GLU A 18 14.12 3.94 8.18
C GLU A 18 12.63 3.98 7.84
N ARG A 19 11.79 4.05 8.88
CA ARG A 19 10.33 4.09 8.70
C ARG A 19 9.91 5.46 8.16
N VAL A 20 9.41 5.48 6.93
CA VAL A 20 8.86 6.69 6.29
C VAL A 20 7.35 6.81 6.40
N ALA A 21 6.61 5.69 6.43
CA ALA A 21 5.15 5.71 6.54
C ALA A 21 4.61 4.36 7.05
N THR A 22 3.29 4.20 7.07
CA THR A 22 2.61 2.94 7.40
C THR A 22 1.57 2.61 6.34
N LEU A 23 1.50 1.35 5.91
CA LEU A 23 0.49 0.90 4.95
C LEU A 23 -0.91 0.96 5.59
N ARG A 24 -1.81 1.76 5.02
CA ARG A 24 -3.17 1.94 5.53
C ARG A 24 -4.22 1.18 4.73
N ASP A 25 -4.04 1.09 3.42
CA ASP A 25 -4.95 0.35 2.53
C ASP A 25 -4.30 0.07 1.16
N VAL A 26 -5.02 -0.64 0.28
CA VAL A 26 -4.69 -0.85 -1.14
C VAL A 26 -5.77 -0.21 -2.02
N ILE A 27 -5.36 0.30 -3.18
CA ILE A 27 -6.29 0.70 -4.25
C ILE A 27 -6.17 -0.33 -5.36
N VAL A 28 -7.30 -0.88 -5.78
CA VAL A 28 -7.40 -1.85 -6.87
C VAL A 28 -8.20 -1.27 -8.03
N ARG A 29 -8.01 -1.80 -9.24
CA ARG A 29 -8.91 -1.53 -10.36
C ARG A 29 -9.95 -2.64 -10.44
N LEU A 30 -11.22 -2.27 -10.43
CA LEU A 30 -12.32 -3.22 -10.59
C LEU A 30 -12.48 -3.56 -12.08
N GLY A 31 -12.73 -4.83 -12.37
CA GLY A 31 -12.86 -5.38 -13.71
C GLY A 31 -13.49 -6.77 -13.67
N GLU A 32 -13.41 -7.50 -14.78
CA GLU A 32 -13.91 -8.87 -14.88
C GLU A 32 -12.98 -9.91 -14.25
N GLU A 33 -11.80 -9.50 -13.77
CA GLU A 33 -10.83 -10.42 -13.16
C GLU A 33 -11.26 -10.89 -11.76
N ASP A 34 -11.12 -12.19 -11.49
CA ASP A 34 -11.40 -12.78 -10.16
C ASP A 34 -10.59 -12.14 -9.03
N HIS A 35 -9.38 -11.66 -9.34
CA HIS A 35 -8.56 -10.90 -8.41
C HIS A 35 -8.17 -9.54 -9.03
N PRO A 36 -8.71 -8.43 -8.52
CA PRO A 36 -8.52 -7.13 -9.15
C PRO A 36 -7.06 -6.67 -9.05
N PRO A 37 -6.46 -6.14 -10.12
CA PRO A 37 -5.08 -5.71 -10.10
C PRO A 37 -4.88 -4.50 -9.16
N VAL A 38 -3.81 -4.56 -8.36
CA VAL A 38 -3.42 -3.45 -7.47
C VAL A 38 -2.93 -2.25 -8.29
N ALA A 39 -3.58 -1.11 -8.12
CA ALA A 39 -3.18 0.17 -8.69
C ALA A 39 -2.10 0.86 -7.83
N GLY A 40 -2.18 0.68 -6.52
CA GLY A 40 -1.23 1.24 -5.57
C GLY A 40 -1.72 1.08 -4.13
N PHE A 41 -1.14 1.88 -3.25
CA PHE A 41 -1.31 1.77 -1.81
C PHE A 41 -1.73 3.11 -1.20
N VAL A 42 -2.46 3.05 -0.10
CA VAL A 42 -2.67 4.21 0.76
C VAL A 42 -1.66 4.14 1.89
N ALA A 43 -0.80 5.14 1.99
CA ALA A 43 0.17 5.26 3.06
C ALA A 43 -0.27 6.37 4.03
N ARG A 44 -0.03 6.14 5.32
CA ARG A 44 -0.22 7.14 6.36
C ARG A 44 1.14 7.67 6.82
N TYR A 45 1.31 8.99 6.74
CA TYR A 45 2.40 9.72 7.36
C TYR A 45 1.83 10.74 8.35
N ARG A 46 2.19 10.58 9.63
CA ARG A 46 1.56 11.31 10.74
C ARG A 46 0.03 11.17 10.71
N ARG A 47 -0.71 12.26 10.48
CA ARG A 47 -2.18 12.30 10.44
C ARG A 47 -2.73 12.44 9.01
N ARG A 48 -1.90 12.20 7.99
CA ARG A 48 -2.28 12.37 6.59
C ARG A 48 -2.14 11.06 5.84
N ASP A 49 -3.17 10.76 5.05
CA ASP A 49 -3.19 9.64 4.13
C ASP A 49 -2.85 10.14 2.73
N PHE A 50 -2.04 9.39 2.00
CA PHE A 50 -1.63 9.72 0.63
C PHE A 50 -1.50 8.47 -0.22
N PHE A 51 -1.72 8.65 -1.52
CA PHE A 51 -1.64 7.57 -2.50
C PHE A 51 -0.20 7.36 -2.98
N LEU A 52 0.23 6.10 -2.98
CA LEU A 52 1.47 5.63 -3.57
C LEU A 52 1.14 4.72 -4.77
N PRO A 53 1.37 5.17 -6.02
CA PRO A 53 1.15 4.32 -7.17
C PRO A 53 2.14 3.15 -7.19
N ARG A 54 1.68 2.00 -7.66
CA ARG A 54 2.49 0.77 -7.71
C ARG A 54 3.83 0.92 -8.44
N TRP A 55 3.92 1.80 -9.44
CA TRP A 55 5.14 2.00 -10.24
C TRP A 55 6.23 2.85 -9.54
N ARG A 56 5.97 3.36 -8.32
CA ARG A 56 6.96 4.08 -7.51
C ARG A 56 7.71 3.20 -6.50
N ILE A 57 7.41 1.90 -6.47
CA ILE A 57 7.97 0.92 -5.53
C ILE A 57 8.69 -0.16 -6.34
#